data_AF-A0A544ZKI7-F1
#
_entry.id   AF-A0A544ZKI7-F1
#
_cell.length_a   1.000
_cell.length_b   1.000
_cell.length_c   1.000
_cell.angle_alpha   90.00
_cell.angle_beta   90.00
_cell.angle_gamma   90.00
#
_symmetry.space_group_name_H-M   'P 1'
#
loop_
_entity.id
_entity.type
_entity.pdbx_description
1 polymer ?
#
loop_
_entity_poly.entity_id
_entity_poly.type
_entity_poly.pdbx_seq_one_letter_code
_entity_poly.pdbx_strand_id
1 'polypeptide(L)' 'MHQCLGQQPARLEMRLAYPALLRRFPGLRLAVPAGDVPLRPRATIYGVAALPVTW' A
#
# COMPACT_ATOMS: atom_id res chain seq x y z
N MET A 1 4.40 28.70 -0.13
CA MET A 1 3.48 27.58 -0.45
C MET A 1 4.31 26.40 -0.90
N HIS A 2 4.20 25.23 -0.25
CA HIS A 2 4.94 24.01 -0.63
C HIS A 2 3.95 22.88 -0.88
N GLN A 3 3.41 22.84 -2.10
CA GLN A 3 2.56 21.75 -2.53
C GLN A 3 3.42 20.57 -2.97
N CYS A 4 2.96 19.35 -2.70
CA CYS A 4 3.63 18.15 -3.20
C CYS A 4 3.49 18.11 -4.73
N LEU A 5 4.60 18.30 -5.44
CA LEU A 5 4.66 18.23 -6.90
C LEU A 5 4.13 16.88 -7.42
N GLY A 6 4.35 15.82 -6.65
CA GLY A 6 3.92 14.45 -6.98
C GLY A 6 2.47 14.10 -6.64
N GLN A 7 1.66 15.01 -6.10
CA GLN A 7 0.31 14.65 -5.63
C GLN A 7 -0.63 14.15 -6.72
N GLN A 8 -0.54 14.69 -7.94
CA GLN A 8 -1.38 14.28 -9.07
C GLN A 8 -0.87 12.96 -9.68
N PRO A 9 0.43 12.78 -9.96
CA PRO A 9 0.99 11.48 -10.33
C PRO A 9 0.65 10.37 -9.33
N ALA A 10 0.88 10.57 -8.03
CA ALA A 10 0.60 9.58 -7.01
C ALA A 10 -0.88 9.17 -6.98
N ARG A 11 -1.80 10.13 -7.20
CA ARG A 11 -3.23 9.84 -7.29
C ARG A 11 -3.57 8.99 -8.52
N LEU A 12 -2.94 9.25 -9.65
CA LEU A 12 -3.12 8.45 -10.86
C LEU A 12 -2.60 7.02 -10.65
N GLU A 13 -1.42 6.87 -10.06
CA GLU A 13 -0.84 5.57 -9.73
C GLU A 13 -1.79 4.76 -8.84
N MET A 14 -2.31 5.33 -7.76
CA MET A 14 -3.27 4.65 -6.88
C MET A 14 -4.56 4.25 -7.61
N ARG A 15 -5.08 5.13 -8.49
CA ARG A 15 -6.30 4.85 -9.26
C ARG A 15 -6.14 3.72 -10.27
N LEU A 16 -4.94 3.49 -10.79
CA LEU A 16 -4.66 2.41 -11.74
C LEU A 16 -4.23 1.13 -11.03
N ALA A 17 -3.29 1.24 -10.08
CA ALA A 17 -2.64 0.10 -9.44
C ALA A 17 -3.59 -0.69 -8.54
N TYR A 18 -4.38 -0.04 -7.68
CA TYR A 18 -5.26 -0.76 -6.76
C TYR A 18 -6.35 -1.59 -7.48
N PRO A 19 -7.11 -1.04 -8.46
CA PRO A 19 -8.08 -1.86 -9.18
C PRO A 19 -7.43 -2.93 -10.06
N ALA A 20 -6.24 -2.69 -10.62
CA ALA A 20 -5.53 -3.72 -11.37
C ALA A 20 -5.09 -4.87 -10.46
N LEU A 21 -4.53 -4.57 -9.29
CA LEU A 21 -4.10 -5.56 -8.29
C LEU A 21 -5.29 -6.42 -7.83
N LEU A 22 -6.38 -5.79 -7.41
CA LEU A 22 -7.55 -6.50 -6.88
C LEU A 22 -8.30 -7.30 -7.96
N ARG A 23 -8.29 -6.85 -9.23
CA ARG A 23 -8.83 -7.66 -10.34
C ARG A 23 -7.94 -8.86 -10.67
N ARG A 24 -6.62 -8.72 -10.55
CA ARG A 24 -5.67 -9.81 -10.85
C ARG A 24 -5.70 -10.90 -9.77
N PHE A 25 -5.91 -10.52 -8.52
CA PHE A 25 -5.89 -11.41 -7.35
C PHE A 25 -7.18 -11.23 -6.53
N PRO A 26 -8.31 -11.83 -6.95
CA PRO A 26 -9.62 -11.59 -6.33
C PRO A 26 -9.73 -12.13 -4.89
N GLY A 27 -8.90 -13.09 -4.49
CA GLY A 27 -8.84 -13.64 -3.12
C GLY A 27 -7.77 -13.02 -2.23
N LEU A 28 -7.13 -11.93 -2.67
CA LEU A 28 -6.02 -11.29 -1.98
C LEU A 28 -6.40 -10.89 -0.54
N ARG A 29 -5.66 -11.43 0.42
CA ARG A 29 -5.83 -11.18 1.86
C ARG A 29 -4.48 -11.23 2.58
N LEU A 30 -4.45 -10.74 3.82
CA LEU A 30 -3.26 -10.87 4.66
C LEU A 30 -2.98 -12.34 4.96
N ALA A 31 -1.71 -12.73 4.87
CA ALA A 31 -1.25 -14.07 5.26
C ALA A 31 -1.04 -14.21 6.77
N VAL A 32 -1.16 -13.09 7.52
CA VAL A 32 -1.00 -13.00 8.97
C VAL A 32 -2.13 -12.16 9.57
N PRO A 33 -2.44 -12.27 10.87
CA PRO A 33 -3.32 -11.33 11.56
C PRO A 33 -2.85 -9.87 11.37
N ALA A 34 -3.78 -8.91 11.30
CA ALA A 34 -3.46 -7.52 11.02
C ALA A 34 -2.50 -6.88 12.06
N GLY A 35 -2.57 -7.32 13.31
CA GLY A 35 -1.68 -6.86 14.39
C GLY A 35 -0.22 -7.32 14.23
N ASP A 36 0.02 -8.34 13.41
CA ASP A 36 1.35 -8.94 13.19
C ASP A 36 2.04 -8.39 11.92
N VAL A 37 1.40 -7.45 11.21
CA VAL A 37 2.00 -6.81 10.04
C VAL A 37 3.19 -5.95 10.50
N PRO A 38 4.42 -6.22 10.02
CA PRO A 38 5.59 -5.51 10.49
C PRO A 38 5.56 -4.06 9.97
N LEU A 39 5.36 -3.11 10.88
CA LEU A 39 5.34 -1.66 10.60
C LEU A 39 6.75 -1.05 10.64
N ARG A 40 6.90 0.16 10.10
CA ARG A 40 8.11 0.99 10.23
C ARG A 40 7.89 2.13 11.23
N PRO A 41 7.91 1.87 12.56
CA PRO A 41 7.46 2.85 13.57
C PRO A 41 8.36 4.09 13.69
N ARG A 42 9.61 4.02 13.20
CA ARG A 42 10.58 5.13 13.25
C ARG A 42 10.85 5.77 11.88
N ALA A 43 10.06 5.43 10.85
CA ALA A 43 10.27 6.00 9.53
C ALA A 43 9.62 7.38 9.40
N THR A 44 10.34 8.32 8.78
CA THR A 44 9.83 9.67 8.45
C THR A 44 8.59 9.62 7.55
N ILE A 45 8.50 8.58 6.71
CA ILE A 45 7.31 8.26 5.92
C ILE A 45 6.74 6.96 6.47
N TYR A 46 5.52 7.03 6.98
CA TYR A 46 4.84 5.88 7.58
C TYR A 46 4.54 4.79 6.54
N GLY A 47 4.64 3.53 6.97
CA GLY A 47 4.34 2.39 6.12
C GLY A 47 4.69 1.06 6.78
N VAL A 48 4.56 -0.01 6.01
CA VAL A 48 4.92 -1.38 6.40
C VAL A 48 6.35 -1.69 5.98
N ALA A 49 7.06 -2.51 6.75
CA ALA A 49 8.34 -3.10 6.36
C ALA A 49 8.13 -4.26 5.38
N ALA A 50 7.04 -5.01 5.56
CA ALA A 50 6.57 -6.04 4.65
C ALA A 50 5.04 -6.16 4.77
N LEU A 51 4.38 -6.61 3.70
CA LEU A 51 2.96 -6.94 3.69
C LEU A 51 2.78 -8.40 3.29
N PRO A 52 2.77 -9.35 4.24
CA PRO A 52 2.56 -10.76 3.93
C PRO A 52 1.14 -10.97 3.38
N VAL A 53 1.03 -11.51 2.17
CA VAL A 53 -0.25 -11.73 1.49
C VAL A 53 -0.36 -13.13 0.92
N THR A 54 -1.59 -13.58 0.73
CA THR A 54 -1.98 -14.80 0.01
C THR A 54 -3.24 -14.46 -0.82
N TRP A 55 -3.51 -15.19 -1.90
CA TRP A 55 -4.60 -14.90 -2.83
C TRP A 55 -5.29 -16.16 -3.32
#